data_AF-A0A0N4VU11-F1
#
_entry.id   AF-A0A0N4VU11-F1
#
_cell.length_a   1.000
_cell.length_b   1.000
_cell.length_c   1.000
_cell.angle_alpha   90.00
_cell.angle_beta   90.00
_cell.angle_gamma   90.00
#
_symmetry.space_group_name_H-M   'P 1'
#
loop_
_entity.id
_entity.type
_entity.pdbx_description
1 polymer ?
#
loop_
_entity_poly.entity_id
_entity_poly.type
_entity_poly.pdbx_seq_one_letter_code
_entity_poly.pdbx_strand_id
1 'polypeptide(L)'
;MDKPKSAQEPLRVAEELSRTNAVSTIALRPLSMWLLHSALPDLGSDSDASPPCLEKLPEVAARVFFQLITWTRYQLPFACLPLEGQINTFQQCWPALFVLSCGERPFITSQQILNDPSDFVKEKAEVAECFEKMESLRLDAREHAMLRTYALMKDTPSAYQLGFQLAAYHQVVHRNDPLRFLKCLDVLSISGDSLVAVLFRPSIGEASMSRLIADILNPRRPEPVALPPARGPRTDFCVEGLLGRSTSSPSTSTFDGSFLRPATSVASPESFSGTEEA
;
A
#
# COMPACT_ATOMS: atom_id res chain seq x y z
N MET A 1 -28.40 35.08 54.36
CA MET A 1 -28.45 35.72 53.03
C MET A 1 -27.01 35.84 52.56
N ASP A 2 -26.55 34.92 51.71
CA ASP A 2 -25.31 35.10 50.95
C ASP A 2 -25.42 34.33 49.64
N LYS A 3 -25.11 35.04 48.55
CA LYS A 3 -25.21 34.61 47.15
C LYS A 3 -24.16 33.52 46.81
N PRO A 4 -24.45 32.58 45.89
CA PRO A 4 -23.44 31.69 45.35
C PRO A 4 -22.55 32.42 44.32
N LYS A 5 -21.24 32.28 44.48
CA LYS A 5 -20.20 32.72 43.54
C LYS A 5 -20.08 31.72 42.38
N SER A 6 -20.45 32.22 41.20
CA SER A 6 -19.87 32.02 39.87
C SER A 6 -19.43 30.60 39.46
N ALA A 7 -20.29 29.98 38.65
CA ALA A 7 -20.00 28.86 37.76
C ALA A 7 -19.20 29.33 36.53
N GLN A 8 -17.92 29.63 36.71
CA GLN A 8 -17.08 30.20 35.65
C GLN A 8 -15.68 29.57 35.57
N GLU A 9 -15.61 28.24 35.73
CA GLU A 9 -14.37 27.47 35.54
C GLU A 9 -14.43 26.25 34.59
N PRO A 10 -15.59 25.68 34.17
CA PRO A 10 -15.57 24.61 33.17
C PRO A 10 -15.51 25.10 31.71
N LEU A 11 -15.63 26.42 31.47
CA LEU A 11 -15.64 27.00 30.12
C LEU A 11 -14.26 27.27 29.53
N ARG A 12 -13.21 27.44 30.35
CA ARG A 12 -11.85 27.68 29.86
C ARG A 12 -11.17 26.39 29.34
N VAL A 13 -11.49 25.25 29.94
CA VAL A 13 -10.94 23.94 29.50
C VAL A 13 -11.56 23.52 28.16
N ALA A 14 -12.82 23.90 27.89
CA ALA A 14 -13.48 23.62 26.61
C ALA A 14 -12.92 24.47 25.44
N GLU A 15 -12.47 25.71 25.71
CA GLU A 15 -11.86 26.55 24.68
C GLU A 15 -10.43 26.11 24.31
N GLU A 16 -9.70 25.49 25.24
CA GLU A 16 -8.32 25.05 25.03
C GLU A 16 -8.24 23.69 24.29
N LEU A 17 -9.24 22.82 24.48
CA LEU A 17 -9.47 21.62 23.66
C LEU A 17 -9.99 21.93 22.25
N SER A 18 -10.59 23.11 22.04
CA SER A 18 -11.06 23.54 20.72
C SER A 18 -9.95 24.16 19.87
N ARG A 19 -8.89 24.70 20.49
CA ARG A 19 -7.71 25.26 19.78
C ARG A 19 -6.69 24.20 19.35
N THR A 20 -6.60 23.08 20.06
CA THR A 20 -5.73 21.95 19.69
C THR A 20 -6.33 21.05 18.60
N ASN A 21 -7.66 21.10 18.40
CA ASN A 21 -8.34 20.36 17.33
C ASN A 21 -8.32 21.03 15.95
N ALA A 22 -7.76 22.24 15.83
CA ALA A 22 -7.68 22.96 14.55
C ALA A 22 -6.64 22.39 13.57
N VAL A 23 -5.77 21.48 14.01
CA VAL A 23 -4.76 20.83 13.14
C VAL A 23 -5.30 19.56 12.45
N SER A 24 -6.44 19.02 12.90
CA SER A 24 -6.97 17.73 12.39
C SER A 24 -7.96 17.87 11.22
N THR A 25 -8.16 19.07 10.67
CA THR A 25 -9.16 19.33 9.61
C THR A 25 -8.62 19.15 8.19
N ILE A 26 -7.35 18.75 8.01
CA ILE A 26 -6.73 18.67 6.67
C ILE A 26 -6.82 17.29 5.99
N ALA A 27 -7.24 16.23 6.67
CA ALA A 27 -7.05 14.86 6.16
C ALA A 27 -8.29 14.11 5.63
N LEU A 28 -9.37 14.79 5.23
CA LEU A 28 -10.56 14.11 4.66
C LEU A 28 -10.98 14.57 3.26
N ARG A 29 -10.21 15.45 2.62
CA ARG A 29 -10.53 16.00 1.29
C ARG A 29 -10.00 15.26 0.04
N PRO A 30 -9.07 14.28 0.07
CA PRO A 30 -8.73 13.59 -1.18
C PRO A 30 -9.70 12.46 -1.57
N LEU A 31 -10.63 12.05 -0.70
CA LEU A 31 -11.47 10.87 -0.92
C LEU A 31 -12.55 11.05 -2.01
N SER A 32 -12.80 12.28 -2.49
CA SER A 32 -13.85 12.55 -3.50
C SER A 32 -13.35 12.63 -4.94
N MET A 33 -12.04 12.61 -5.21
CA MET A 33 -11.51 12.77 -6.58
C MET A 33 -11.27 11.46 -7.36
N TRP A 34 -11.26 10.30 -6.70
CA TRP A 34 -10.89 9.03 -7.36
C TRP A 34 -12.06 8.19 -7.87
N LEU A 35 -13.31 8.60 -7.60
CA LEU A 35 -14.51 7.92 -8.16
C LEU A 35 -14.66 8.09 -9.68
N LEU A 36 -13.78 8.85 -10.36
CA LEU A 36 -13.87 9.08 -11.81
C LEU A 36 -12.75 8.48 -12.68
N HIS A 37 -11.70 7.87 -12.12
CA HIS A 37 -10.53 7.45 -12.92
C HIS A 37 -10.26 5.94 -12.88
N SER A 38 -11.29 5.13 -13.16
CA SER A 38 -11.10 3.73 -13.59
C SER A 38 -11.26 3.53 -15.10
N ALA A 39 -11.29 4.60 -15.89
CA ALA A 39 -11.27 4.50 -17.35
C ALA A 39 -9.81 4.42 -17.84
N LEU A 40 -9.34 3.19 -18.06
CA LEU A 40 -8.17 2.91 -18.88
C LEU A 40 -8.46 3.39 -20.33
N PRO A 41 -7.53 4.05 -21.04
CA PRO A 41 -7.75 4.36 -22.45
C PRO A 41 -7.69 3.08 -23.27
N ASP A 42 -8.83 2.76 -23.89
CA ASP A 42 -9.00 1.72 -24.90
C ASP A 42 -8.21 2.10 -26.16
N LEU A 43 -7.07 1.44 -26.37
CA LEU A 43 -6.37 1.46 -27.66
C LEU A 43 -6.85 0.22 -28.41
N GLY A 44 -7.79 0.48 -29.31
CA GLY A 44 -8.44 -0.52 -30.14
C GLY A 44 -7.46 -1.41 -30.90
N SER A 45 -7.80 -2.69 -30.91
CA SER A 45 -7.34 -3.66 -31.90
C SER A 45 -8.44 -4.71 -32.09
N ASP A 46 -9.28 -4.50 -33.09
CA ASP A 46 -10.24 -5.48 -33.59
C ASP A 46 -9.50 -6.70 -34.16
N SER A 47 -9.57 -7.86 -33.50
CA SER A 47 -9.66 -9.19 -34.13
C SER A 47 -9.51 -10.30 -33.10
N ASP A 48 -10.63 -10.97 -32.87
CA ASP A 48 -10.80 -12.43 -32.73
C ASP A 48 -11.84 -12.68 -31.62
N ALA A 49 -13.08 -12.92 -32.06
CA ALA A 49 -14.15 -13.35 -31.18
C ALA A 49 -13.92 -14.82 -30.80
N SER A 50 -12.93 -15.04 -29.94
CA SER A 50 -12.96 -16.18 -29.03
C SER A 50 -14.26 -16.07 -28.21
N PRO A 51 -14.94 -17.18 -27.88
CA PRO A 51 -16.01 -17.14 -26.88
C PRO A 51 -15.46 -16.44 -25.64
N PRO A 52 -16.28 -15.70 -24.85
CA PRO A 52 -15.79 -15.11 -23.61
C PRO A 52 -15.22 -16.26 -22.80
N CYS A 53 -13.90 -16.37 -22.78
CA CYS A 53 -13.19 -17.28 -21.91
C CYS A 53 -13.70 -16.89 -20.53
N LEU A 54 -14.46 -17.77 -19.89
CA LEU A 54 -14.79 -17.60 -18.49
C LEU A 54 -13.44 -17.47 -17.80
N GLU A 55 -13.06 -16.22 -17.46
CA GLU A 55 -11.77 -15.91 -16.84
C GLU A 55 -11.62 -16.88 -15.67
N LYS A 56 -10.50 -17.59 -15.62
CA LYS A 56 -10.31 -18.58 -14.57
C LYS A 56 -10.20 -17.82 -13.25
N LEU A 57 -10.79 -18.38 -12.19
CA LEU A 57 -10.82 -17.75 -10.87
C LEU A 57 -9.44 -17.20 -10.40
N PRO A 58 -8.31 -17.91 -10.60
CA PRO A 58 -6.99 -17.40 -10.23
C PRO A 58 -6.53 -16.18 -11.06
N GLU A 59 -6.92 -16.08 -12.33
CA GLU A 59 -6.59 -14.94 -13.20
C GLU A 59 -7.33 -13.68 -12.74
N VAL A 60 -8.62 -13.83 -12.39
CA VAL A 60 -9.43 -12.76 -11.79
C VAL A 60 -8.82 -12.31 -10.46
N ALA A 61 -8.45 -13.26 -9.60
CA ALA A 61 -7.84 -12.96 -8.30
C ALA A 61 -6.52 -12.19 -8.44
N ALA A 62 -5.63 -12.62 -9.34
CA ALA A 62 -4.40 -11.91 -9.61
C ALA A 62 -4.65 -10.46 -10.07
N ARG A 63 -5.59 -10.26 -11.00
CA ARG A 63 -5.97 -8.92 -11.49
C ARG A 63 -6.48 -8.02 -10.36
N VAL A 64 -7.39 -8.50 -9.53
CA VAL A 64 -7.90 -7.76 -8.37
C VAL A 64 -6.78 -7.44 -7.38
N PHE A 65 -5.85 -8.37 -7.17
CA PHE A 65 -4.70 -8.16 -6.29
C PHE A 65 -3.75 -7.08 -6.79
N PHE A 66 -3.44 -7.05 -8.10
CA PHE A 66 -2.64 -5.97 -8.68
C PHE A 66 -3.35 -4.61 -8.61
N GLN A 67 -4.66 -4.57 -8.89
CA GLN A 67 -5.46 -3.35 -8.70
C GLN A 67 -5.42 -2.87 -7.25
N LEU A 68 -5.49 -3.80 -6.30
CA LEU A 68 -5.39 -3.49 -4.87
C LEU A 68 -4.03 -2.89 -4.51
N ILE A 69 -2.92 -3.47 -4.98
CA ILE A 69 -1.57 -2.90 -4.77
C ILE A 69 -1.48 -1.50 -5.36
N THR A 70 -1.96 -1.30 -6.60
CA THR A 70 -1.96 0.03 -7.21
C THR A 70 -2.74 1.01 -6.37
N TRP A 71 -3.95 0.65 -5.92
CA TRP A 71 -4.77 1.50 -5.07
C TRP A 71 -4.10 1.86 -3.73
N THR A 72 -3.48 0.89 -3.04
CA THR A 72 -2.83 1.14 -1.74
C THR A 72 -1.67 2.11 -1.84
N ARG A 73 -0.87 2.06 -2.93
CA ARG A 73 0.26 2.98 -3.14
C ARG A 73 -0.14 4.45 -3.20
N TYR A 74 -1.39 4.75 -3.56
CA TYR A 74 -1.90 6.13 -3.61
C TYR A 74 -2.66 6.55 -2.33
N GLN A 75 -2.79 5.67 -1.34
CA GLN A 75 -3.41 6.03 -0.07
C GLN A 75 -2.40 6.76 0.82
N LEU A 76 -2.72 7.98 1.25
CA LEU A 76 -1.80 8.83 2.01
C LEU A 76 -1.22 8.15 3.26
N PRO A 77 -2.00 7.45 4.11
CA PRO A 77 -1.45 6.76 5.29
C PRO A 77 -0.39 5.70 4.94
N PHE A 78 -0.46 5.13 3.74
CA PHE A 78 0.46 4.11 3.26
C PHE A 78 1.64 4.72 2.50
N ALA A 79 1.37 5.66 1.60
CA ALA A 79 2.38 6.33 0.76
C ALA A 79 3.44 7.08 1.59
N CYS A 80 3.08 7.55 2.78
CA CYS A 80 3.99 8.23 3.69
C CYS A 80 4.90 7.28 4.51
N LEU A 81 4.68 5.96 4.46
CA LEU A 81 5.53 5.00 5.14
C LEU A 81 6.85 4.80 4.39
N PRO A 82 7.97 4.51 5.09
CA PRO A 82 9.18 4.02 4.43
C PRO A 82 8.89 2.71 3.70
N LEU A 83 9.67 2.37 2.67
CA LEU A 83 9.42 1.19 1.83
C LEU A 83 9.26 -0.11 2.63
N GLU A 84 10.12 -0.34 3.63
CA GLU A 84 10.01 -1.50 4.52
C GLU A 84 8.68 -1.48 5.30
N GLY A 85 8.27 -0.32 5.79
CA GLY A 85 6.98 -0.11 6.43
C GLY A 85 5.81 -0.36 5.47
N GLN A 86 5.91 0.05 4.20
CA GLN A 86 4.91 -0.24 3.17
C GLN A 86 4.77 -1.75 2.92
N ILE A 87 5.89 -2.45 2.76
CA ILE A 87 5.90 -3.91 2.54
C ILE A 87 5.27 -4.61 3.73
N ASN A 88 5.73 -4.32 4.95
CA ASN A 88 5.21 -4.94 6.17
C ASN A 88 3.72 -4.66 6.36
N THR A 89 3.30 -3.39 6.22
CA THR A 89 1.89 -3.02 6.38
C THR A 89 1.00 -3.72 5.34
N PHE A 90 1.42 -3.72 4.07
CA PHE A 90 0.62 -4.37 3.02
C PHE A 90 0.54 -5.88 3.23
N GLN A 91 1.63 -6.54 3.63
CA GLN A 91 1.63 -7.97 3.94
C GLN A 91 0.62 -8.35 5.03
N GLN A 92 0.35 -7.45 5.98
CA GLN A 92 -0.62 -7.68 7.05
C GLN A 92 -2.07 -7.40 6.63
N CYS A 93 -2.31 -6.38 5.81
CA CYS A 93 -3.68 -5.91 5.52
C CYS A 93 -4.24 -6.36 4.16
N TRP A 94 -3.41 -6.87 3.23
CA TRP A 94 -3.89 -7.28 1.91
C TRP A 94 -5.02 -8.33 1.94
N PRO A 95 -5.08 -9.32 2.86
CA PRO A 95 -6.17 -10.32 2.85
C PRO A 95 -7.53 -9.66 3.02
N ALA A 96 -7.64 -8.82 4.05
CA ALA A 96 -8.85 -8.08 4.37
C ALA A 96 -9.23 -7.09 3.24
N LEU A 97 -8.25 -6.36 2.71
CA LEU A 97 -8.47 -5.42 1.62
C LEU A 97 -8.87 -6.11 0.31
N PHE A 98 -8.38 -7.33 0.06
CA PHE A 98 -8.72 -8.12 -1.11
C PHE A 98 -10.19 -8.56 -1.07
N VAL A 99 -10.67 -9.09 0.06
CA VAL A 99 -12.08 -9.46 0.23
C VAL A 99 -12.98 -8.22 0.14
N LEU A 100 -12.59 -7.10 0.74
CA LEU A 100 -13.31 -5.82 0.61
C LEU A 100 -13.40 -5.35 -0.85
N SER A 101 -12.37 -5.58 -1.66
CA SER A 101 -12.37 -5.24 -3.09
C SER A 101 -13.38 -6.07 -3.87
N CYS A 102 -13.50 -7.36 -3.53
CA CYS A 102 -14.48 -8.25 -4.13
C CYS A 102 -15.91 -7.98 -3.65
N GLY A 103 -16.09 -7.45 -2.45
CA GLY A 103 -17.41 -7.01 -1.96
C GLY A 103 -17.95 -5.78 -2.69
N GLU A 104 -17.08 -4.83 -3.03
CA GLU A 104 -17.46 -3.59 -3.72
C GLU A 104 -17.84 -3.83 -5.19
N ARG A 105 -17.11 -4.73 -5.85
CA ARG A 105 -17.41 -5.24 -7.19
C ARG A 105 -17.23 -6.76 -7.16
N PRO A 106 -18.31 -7.55 -7.36
CA PRO A 106 -18.28 -9.00 -7.20
C PRO A 106 -17.57 -9.68 -8.37
N PHE A 107 -16.25 -9.46 -8.48
CA PHE A 107 -15.38 -10.14 -9.43
C PHE A 107 -15.25 -11.63 -9.09
N ILE A 108 -15.29 -11.94 -7.79
CA ILE A 108 -15.20 -13.29 -7.22
C ILE A 108 -16.35 -13.44 -6.23
N THR A 109 -17.08 -14.54 -6.36
CA THR A 109 -18.23 -14.87 -5.51
C THR A 109 -17.98 -16.14 -4.70
N SER A 110 -18.70 -16.27 -3.59
CA SER A 110 -18.70 -17.48 -2.74
C SER A 110 -18.99 -18.76 -3.55
N GLN A 111 -19.95 -18.70 -4.47
CA GLN A 111 -20.33 -19.82 -5.33
C GLN A 111 -19.23 -20.21 -6.33
N GLN A 112 -18.52 -19.23 -6.91
CA GLN A 112 -17.38 -19.52 -7.78
C GLN A 112 -16.27 -20.25 -7.01
N ILE A 113 -16.00 -19.83 -5.77
CA ILE A 113 -15.01 -20.47 -4.91
C ILE A 113 -15.42 -21.90 -4.57
N LEU A 114 -16.68 -22.14 -4.20
CA LEU A 114 -17.17 -23.48 -3.86
C LEU A 114 -17.10 -24.45 -5.04
N ASN A 115 -17.42 -23.97 -6.24
CA ASN A 115 -17.40 -24.76 -7.47
C ASN A 115 -15.99 -24.97 -8.05
N ASP A 116 -14.98 -24.27 -7.54
CA ASP A 116 -13.60 -24.48 -7.95
C ASP A 116 -13.11 -25.89 -7.56
N PRO A 117 -12.44 -26.62 -8.48
CA PRO A 117 -12.01 -27.99 -8.26
C PRO A 117 -10.78 -28.14 -7.34
N SER A 118 -10.38 -27.08 -6.63
CA SER A 118 -9.26 -27.09 -5.66
C SER A 118 -9.37 -28.19 -4.60
N ASP A 119 -8.23 -28.85 -4.34
CA ASP A 119 -8.06 -29.91 -3.34
C ASP A 119 -8.02 -29.38 -1.89
N PHE A 120 -7.89 -28.06 -1.69
CA PHE A 120 -7.82 -27.41 -0.38
C PHE A 120 -9.21 -27.26 0.26
N VAL A 121 -9.87 -28.39 0.59
CA VAL A 121 -11.28 -28.42 1.00
C VAL A 121 -11.59 -27.52 2.21
N LYS A 122 -10.71 -27.53 3.23
CA LYS A 122 -10.92 -26.76 4.47
C LYS A 122 -10.78 -25.27 4.21
N GLU A 123 -9.68 -24.86 3.59
CA GLU A 123 -9.37 -23.48 3.24
C GLU A 123 -10.42 -22.93 2.26
N LYS A 124 -10.90 -23.76 1.33
CA LYS A 124 -11.98 -23.42 0.41
C LYS A 124 -13.28 -23.11 1.13
N ALA A 125 -13.65 -23.93 2.13
CA ALA A 125 -14.84 -23.67 2.94
C ALA A 125 -14.72 -22.36 3.74
N GLU A 126 -13.55 -22.12 4.36
CA GLU A 126 -13.27 -20.88 5.10
C GLU A 126 -13.36 -19.64 4.20
N VAL A 127 -12.70 -19.67 3.03
CA VAL A 127 -12.71 -18.55 2.08
C VAL A 127 -14.12 -18.33 1.53
N ALA A 128 -14.83 -19.40 1.15
CA ALA A 128 -16.20 -19.29 0.64
C ALA A 128 -17.16 -18.69 1.69
N GLU A 129 -17.07 -19.13 2.95
CA GLU A 129 -17.87 -18.58 4.06
C GLU A 129 -17.57 -17.09 4.26
N CYS A 130 -16.30 -16.69 4.20
CA CYS A 130 -15.93 -15.28 4.34
C CYS A 130 -16.49 -14.41 3.19
N PHE A 131 -16.44 -14.91 1.95
CA PHE A 131 -17.04 -14.23 0.80
C PHE A 131 -18.57 -14.16 0.91
N GLU A 132 -19.23 -15.22 1.37
CA GLU A 132 -20.67 -15.23 1.61
C GLU A 132 -21.06 -14.19 2.68
N LYS A 133 -20.31 -14.11 3.78
CA LYS A 133 -20.48 -13.07 4.81
C LYS A 133 -20.33 -11.67 4.20
N MET A 134 -19.28 -11.42 3.41
CA MET A 134 -19.08 -10.13 2.72
C MET A 134 -20.26 -9.78 1.81
N GLU A 135 -20.73 -10.73 0.99
CA GLU A 135 -21.87 -10.56 0.10
C GLU A 135 -23.17 -10.25 0.87
N SER A 136 -23.38 -10.92 2.01
CA SER A 136 -24.55 -10.74 2.86
C SER A 136 -24.58 -9.39 3.56
N LEU A 137 -23.41 -8.80 3.84
CA LEU A 137 -23.31 -7.51 4.52
C LEU A 137 -23.90 -6.38 3.68
N ARG A 138 -23.84 -6.47 2.34
CA ARG A 138 -24.36 -5.42 1.43
C ARG A 138 -23.90 -4.02 1.88
N LEU A 139 -22.58 -3.88 2.03
CA LEU A 139 -21.98 -2.64 2.50
C LEU A 139 -22.30 -1.49 1.54
N ASP A 140 -22.69 -0.35 2.09
CA ASP A 140 -22.81 0.87 1.31
C ASP A 140 -21.42 1.46 0.97
N ALA A 141 -21.38 2.44 0.05
CA ALA A 141 -20.13 3.05 -0.39
C ALA A 141 -19.33 3.70 0.75
N ARG A 142 -20.00 4.23 1.77
CA ARG A 142 -19.37 4.87 2.92
C ARG A 142 -18.78 3.82 3.86
N GLU A 143 -19.50 2.75 4.13
CA GLU A 143 -19.02 1.61 4.91
C GLU A 143 -17.78 1.00 4.26
N HIS A 144 -17.84 0.76 2.94
CA HIS A 144 -16.70 0.25 2.18
C HIS A 144 -15.48 1.17 2.30
N ALA A 145 -15.64 2.48 2.07
CA ALA A 145 -14.53 3.42 2.17
C ALA A 145 -13.91 3.43 3.57
N MET A 146 -14.75 3.50 4.61
CA MET A 146 -14.28 3.50 6.00
C MET A 146 -13.61 2.19 6.40
N LEU A 147 -14.14 1.03 5.99
CA LEU A 147 -13.56 -0.28 6.27
C LEU A 147 -12.22 -0.49 5.57
N ARG A 148 -12.06 -0.03 4.32
CA ARG A 148 -10.78 -0.08 3.61
C ARG A 148 -9.72 0.77 4.31
N THR A 149 -10.07 1.98 4.72
CA THR A 149 -9.15 2.83 5.49
C THR A 149 -8.83 2.23 6.86
N TYR A 150 -9.84 1.69 7.56
CA TYR A 150 -9.65 1.01 8.84
C TYR A 150 -8.69 -0.18 8.71
N ALA A 151 -8.89 -1.07 7.73
CA ALA A 151 -8.04 -2.23 7.49
C ALA A 151 -6.58 -1.83 7.17
N LEU A 152 -6.39 -0.75 6.41
CA LEU A 152 -5.06 -0.21 6.09
C LEU A 152 -4.34 0.36 7.33
N MET A 153 -5.10 0.88 8.30
CA MET A 153 -4.59 1.61 9.45
C MET A 153 -4.66 0.84 10.76
N LYS A 154 -5.01 -0.47 10.73
CA LYS A 154 -5.45 -1.30 11.88
C LYS A 154 -4.61 -1.14 13.16
N ASP A 155 -3.30 -0.94 13.02
CA ASP A 155 -2.36 -0.83 14.15
C ASP A 155 -1.97 0.61 14.52
N THR A 156 -2.74 1.60 14.06
CA THR A 156 -2.51 3.02 14.35
C THR A 156 -3.58 3.59 15.29
N PRO A 157 -3.27 4.65 16.06
CA PRO A 157 -4.27 5.35 16.88
C PRO A 157 -5.51 5.79 16.09
N SER A 158 -5.32 6.14 14.81
CA SER A 158 -6.39 6.57 13.92
C SER A 158 -7.39 5.44 13.59
N ALA A 159 -6.97 4.16 13.61
CA ALA A 159 -7.91 3.05 13.40
C ALA A 159 -8.95 2.96 14.53
N TYR A 160 -8.59 3.26 15.78
CA TYR A 160 -9.58 3.30 16.86
C TYR A 160 -10.64 4.37 16.61
N GLN A 161 -10.23 5.56 16.18
CA GLN A 161 -11.14 6.65 15.85
C GLN A 161 -12.08 6.26 14.69
N LEU A 162 -11.53 5.67 13.63
CA LEU A 162 -12.33 5.14 12.51
C LEU A 162 -13.28 4.02 12.94
N GLY A 163 -12.83 3.13 13.83
CA GLY A 163 -13.65 2.05 14.39
C GLY A 163 -14.85 2.58 15.16
N PHE A 164 -14.64 3.57 16.05
CA PHE A 164 -15.74 4.24 16.75
C PHE A 164 -16.69 4.95 15.79
N GLN A 165 -16.16 5.64 14.78
CA GLN A 165 -16.98 6.31 13.77
C GLN A 165 -17.83 5.31 12.97
N LEU A 166 -17.26 4.15 12.62
CA LEU A 166 -17.97 3.09 11.88
C LEU A 166 -19.06 2.46 12.75
N ALA A 167 -18.75 2.14 14.01
CA ALA A 167 -19.72 1.61 14.96
C ALA A 167 -20.90 2.58 15.18
N ALA A 168 -20.61 3.87 15.37
CA ALA A 168 -21.65 4.90 15.52
C ALA A 168 -22.51 5.03 14.24
N TYR A 169 -21.88 4.98 13.06
CA TYR A 169 -22.59 5.01 11.78
C TYR A 169 -23.55 3.82 11.66
N HIS A 170 -23.08 2.59 11.93
CA HIS A 170 -23.93 1.40 11.88
C HIS A 170 -25.10 1.47 12.87
N GLN A 171 -24.90 2.00 14.07
CA GLN A 171 -25.98 2.16 15.05
C GLN A 171 -27.08 3.12 14.56
N VAL A 172 -26.73 4.15 13.78
CA VAL A 172 -27.69 5.14 13.29
C VAL A 172 -28.40 4.65 12.03
N VAL A 173 -27.64 4.12 11.06
CA VAL A 173 -28.15 3.75 9.72
C VAL A 173 -28.70 2.32 9.70
N HIS A 174 -28.04 1.39 10.38
CA HIS A 174 -28.36 -0.04 10.37
C HIS A 174 -28.90 -0.50 11.72
N ARG A 175 -29.91 0.20 12.24
CA ARG A 175 -30.51 -0.03 13.58
C ARG A 175 -30.99 -1.46 13.82
N ASN A 176 -31.39 -2.16 12.75
CA ASN A 176 -31.87 -3.53 12.80
C ASN A 176 -30.74 -4.56 12.89
N ASP A 177 -29.48 -4.14 12.74
CA ASP A 177 -28.30 -5.00 12.83
C ASP A 177 -27.26 -4.40 13.80
N PRO A 178 -27.51 -4.45 15.13
CA PRO A 178 -26.63 -3.84 16.13
C PRO A 178 -25.22 -4.46 16.17
N LEU A 179 -25.06 -5.67 15.64
CA LEU A 179 -23.78 -6.40 15.58
C LEU A 179 -23.06 -6.22 14.24
N ARG A 180 -23.56 -5.38 13.33
CA ARG A 180 -22.99 -5.18 12.00
C ARG A 180 -21.51 -4.83 12.03
N PHE A 181 -21.08 -3.98 12.96
CA PHE A 181 -19.66 -3.65 13.13
C PHE A 181 -18.80 -4.90 13.41
N LEU A 182 -19.25 -5.79 14.29
CA LEU A 182 -18.55 -7.03 14.60
C LEU A 182 -18.52 -7.98 13.40
N LYS A 183 -19.64 -8.09 12.66
CA LYS A 183 -19.68 -8.88 11.41
C LYS A 183 -18.69 -8.36 10.38
N CYS A 184 -18.53 -7.04 10.25
CA CYS A 184 -17.51 -6.47 9.39
C CYS A 184 -16.11 -6.86 9.86
N LEU A 185 -15.82 -6.77 11.17
CA LEU A 185 -14.51 -7.17 11.72
C LEU A 185 -14.21 -8.67 11.53
N ASP A 186 -15.22 -9.54 11.63
CA ASP A 186 -15.09 -10.97 11.35
C ASP A 186 -14.55 -11.22 9.93
N VAL A 187 -15.15 -10.54 8.94
CA VAL A 187 -14.72 -10.63 7.54
C VAL A 187 -13.30 -10.08 7.32
N LEU A 188 -12.88 -9.07 8.08
CA LEU A 188 -11.50 -8.54 8.02
C LEU A 188 -10.46 -9.48 8.67
N SER A 189 -10.89 -10.55 9.33
CA SER A 189 -10.03 -11.47 10.06
C SER A 189 -9.66 -12.72 9.25
N ILE A 190 -9.98 -12.73 7.95
CA ILE A 190 -9.65 -13.82 7.03
C ILE A 190 -8.14 -14.12 6.99
N SER A 191 -7.79 -15.40 6.96
CA SER A 191 -6.42 -15.86 6.80
C SER A 191 -5.90 -15.57 5.38
N GLY A 192 -4.74 -14.90 5.32
CA GLY A 192 -4.01 -14.74 4.06
C GLY A 192 -3.56 -16.07 3.46
N ASP A 193 -3.22 -17.05 4.30
CA ASP A 193 -2.76 -18.38 3.84
C ASP A 193 -3.89 -19.16 3.16
N SER A 194 -5.12 -19.08 3.71
CA SER A 194 -6.30 -19.71 3.10
C SER A 194 -6.64 -19.08 1.75
N LEU A 195 -6.55 -17.75 1.64
CA LEU A 195 -6.69 -17.05 0.35
C LEU A 195 -5.61 -17.47 -0.64
N VAL A 196 -4.35 -17.57 -0.20
CA VAL A 196 -3.24 -17.99 -1.05
C VAL A 196 -3.45 -19.41 -1.57
N ALA A 197 -3.80 -20.36 -0.70
CA ALA A 197 -4.03 -21.75 -1.06
C ALA A 197 -5.12 -21.90 -2.13
N VAL A 198 -6.24 -21.20 -1.96
CA VAL A 198 -7.43 -21.36 -2.81
C VAL A 198 -7.34 -20.53 -4.09
N LEU A 199 -6.96 -19.26 -4.00
CA LEU A 199 -7.08 -18.32 -5.12
C LEU A 199 -5.79 -18.05 -5.86
N PHE A 200 -4.63 -18.19 -5.21
CA PHE A 200 -3.36 -17.76 -5.79
C PHE A 200 -2.41 -18.92 -6.09
N ARG A 201 -2.45 -20.02 -5.33
CA ARG A 201 -1.59 -21.19 -5.53
C ARG A 201 -1.66 -21.78 -6.94
N PRO A 202 -2.83 -21.85 -7.60
CA PRO A 202 -2.91 -22.28 -8.99
C PRO A 202 -2.11 -21.40 -9.96
N SER A 203 -1.89 -20.12 -9.65
CA SER A 203 -1.15 -19.17 -10.49
C SER A 203 0.33 -19.03 -10.10
N ILE A 204 0.64 -18.99 -8.80
CA ILE A 204 1.99 -18.70 -8.31
C ILE A 204 2.79 -19.96 -7.95
N GLY A 205 2.17 -21.15 -7.99
CA GLY A 205 2.78 -22.41 -7.60
C GLY A 205 3.29 -22.32 -6.16
N GLU A 206 4.55 -22.70 -5.92
CA GLU A 206 5.16 -22.67 -4.60
C GLU A 206 5.71 -21.31 -4.13
N ALA A 207 5.61 -20.25 -4.97
CA ALA A 207 6.18 -18.94 -4.65
C ALA A 207 5.54 -18.30 -3.41
N SER A 208 6.32 -17.61 -2.59
CA SER A 208 5.79 -16.90 -1.41
C SER A 208 5.08 -15.61 -1.82
N MET A 209 3.84 -15.42 -1.37
CA MET A 209 3.10 -14.16 -1.55
C MET A 209 3.86 -12.97 -0.94
N SER A 210 4.54 -13.16 0.20
CA SER A 210 5.35 -12.13 0.85
C SER A 210 6.51 -11.65 -0.03
N ARG A 211 7.18 -12.58 -0.74
CA ARG A 211 8.24 -12.24 -1.70
C ARG A 211 7.68 -11.48 -2.89
N LEU A 212 6.57 -11.96 -3.45
CA LEU A 212 5.89 -11.30 -4.57
C LEU A 212 5.47 -9.86 -4.22
N ILE A 213 4.90 -9.64 -3.03
CA ILE A 213 4.58 -8.30 -2.52
C ILE A 213 5.84 -7.43 -2.42
N ALA A 214 6.92 -7.97 -1.84
CA ALA A 214 8.17 -7.23 -1.68
C ALA A 214 8.76 -6.83 -3.04
N ASP A 215 8.73 -7.72 -4.02
CA ASP A 215 9.24 -7.49 -5.37
C ASP A 215 8.39 -6.46 -6.14
N ILE A 216 7.05 -6.49 -6.00
CA ILE A 216 6.16 -5.52 -6.66
C ILE A 216 6.30 -4.12 -6.05
N LEU A 217 6.42 -4.03 -4.72
CA LEU A 217 6.56 -2.75 -4.03
C LEU A 217 7.97 -2.18 -4.15
N ASN A 218 8.99 -3.04 -4.23
CA ASN A 218 10.37 -2.68 -4.50
C ASN A 218 10.81 -3.21 -5.88
N PRO A 219 10.32 -2.61 -6.98
CA PRO A 219 10.84 -2.93 -8.30
C PRO A 219 12.28 -2.44 -8.33
N ARG A 220 13.22 -3.33 -8.02
CA ARG A 220 14.66 -3.04 -8.14
C ARG A 220 14.84 -2.43 -9.52
N ARG A 221 15.40 -1.22 -9.60
CA ARG A 221 15.87 -0.72 -10.89
C ARG A 221 16.75 -1.82 -11.47
N PRO A 222 16.55 -2.25 -12.74
CA PRO A 222 17.53 -3.07 -13.41
C PRO A 222 18.88 -2.41 -13.18
N GLU A 223 19.82 -3.13 -12.58
CA GLU A 223 21.20 -2.68 -12.49
C GLU A 223 21.57 -2.23 -13.90
N PRO A 224 22.11 -1.01 -14.09
CA PRO A 224 22.56 -0.60 -15.41
C PRO A 224 23.54 -1.68 -15.85
N VAL A 225 23.16 -2.50 -16.82
CA VAL A 225 24.04 -3.50 -17.42
C VAL A 225 25.26 -2.71 -17.83
N ALA A 226 26.37 -2.92 -17.12
CA ALA A 226 27.62 -2.28 -17.44
C ALA A 226 27.89 -2.63 -18.90
N LEU A 227 27.77 -1.65 -19.78
CA LEU A 227 28.07 -1.82 -21.19
C LEU A 227 29.47 -2.42 -21.25
N PRO A 228 29.67 -3.55 -21.95
CA PRO A 228 31.02 -4.08 -22.13
C PRO A 228 31.89 -2.96 -22.71
N PRO A 229 33.15 -2.79 -22.24
CA PRO A 229 33.98 -1.68 -22.66
C PRO A 229 34.03 -1.66 -24.18
N ALA A 230 33.62 -0.53 -24.76
CA ALA A 230 33.66 -0.31 -26.19
C ALA A 230 35.08 -0.64 -26.67
N ARG A 231 35.23 -1.74 -27.42
CA ARG A 231 36.46 -1.98 -28.16
C ARG A 231 36.59 -0.81 -29.13
N GLY A 232 37.53 0.08 -28.85
CA GLY A 232 37.84 1.21 -29.71
C GLY A 232 38.10 0.73 -31.14
N PRO A 233 37.78 1.56 -32.14
CA PRO A 233 38.04 1.21 -33.53
C PRO A 233 39.54 1.01 -33.73
N ARG A 234 39.93 -0.19 -34.18
CA ARG A 234 41.27 -0.45 -34.73
C ARG A 234 41.43 0.42 -35.97
N THR A 235 42.20 1.49 -35.85
CA THR A 235 42.68 2.28 -36.97
C THR A 235 43.86 1.56 -37.62
N ASP A 236 43.59 0.80 -38.66
CA ASP A 236 44.62 0.38 -39.62
C ASP A 236 44.11 0.69 -41.02
N PHE A 237 44.33 1.93 -41.48
CA PHE A 237 44.39 2.24 -42.90
C PHE A 237 45.32 3.43 -43.12
N CYS A 238 46.58 3.11 -43.41
CA CYS A 238 47.52 4.03 -44.04
C CYS A 238 47.07 4.30 -45.48
N VAL A 239 46.78 5.55 -45.81
CA VAL A 239 47.00 6.07 -47.16
C VAL A 239 47.83 7.34 -47.02
N GLU A 240 49.00 7.24 -47.62
CA GLU A 240 50.07 8.21 -47.70
C GLU A 240 49.79 9.18 -48.85
N GLY A 241 50.00 10.48 -48.64
CA GLY A 241 50.25 11.40 -49.75
C GLY A 241 49.51 12.74 -49.75
N LEU A 242 50.32 13.78 -49.51
CA LEU A 242 50.37 15.07 -50.22
C LEU A 242 49.64 16.30 -49.63
N LEU A 243 50.49 17.32 -49.44
CA LEU A 243 50.25 18.75 -49.17
C LEU A 243 49.88 19.04 -47.70
N GLY A 244 50.62 19.81 -46.89
CA GLY A 244 51.68 20.76 -47.16
C GLY A 244 51.47 21.95 -46.20
N ARG A 245 52.54 22.32 -45.48
CA ARG A 245 52.81 23.68 -44.96
C ARG A 245 52.20 24.14 -43.61
N SER A 246 53.09 24.11 -42.61
CA SER A 246 53.47 25.22 -41.71
C SER A 246 52.65 25.60 -40.47
N THR A 247 53.39 25.51 -39.35
CA THR A 247 53.54 26.48 -38.24
C THR A 247 52.36 26.75 -37.31
N SER A 248 52.49 26.33 -36.04
CA SER A 248 52.74 27.19 -34.86
C SER A 248 52.08 26.62 -33.59
N SER A 249 52.89 26.46 -32.53
CA SER A 249 52.42 26.51 -31.13
C SER A 249 52.27 28.00 -30.73
N PRO A 250 51.57 28.40 -29.65
CA PRO A 250 52.05 28.13 -28.28
C PRO A 250 51.00 28.08 -27.13
N SER A 251 51.46 27.58 -25.96
CA SER A 251 51.26 28.05 -24.56
C SER A 251 49.83 28.28 -24.00
N THR A 252 49.47 28.11 -22.72
CA THR A 252 50.17 28.32 -21.43
C THR A 252 49.25 27.89 -20.27
N SER A 253 49.83 27.41 -19.16
CA SER A 253 49.52 27.65 -17.71
C SER A 253 48.06 27.63 -17.19
N THR A 254 47.73 27.19 -15.96
CA THR A 254 48.34 27.56 -14.65
C THR A 254 47.68 26.74 -13.52
N PHE A 255 48.49 26.34 -12.51
CA PHE A 255 48.29 26.29 -11.04
C PHE A 255 46.93 25.86 -10.45
N ASP A 256 46.79 24.82 -9.61
CA ASP A 256 47.44 24.42 -8.34
C ASP A 256 46.93 25.17 -7.09
N GLY A 257 46.75 24.43 -5.98
CA GLY A 257 46.68 25.02 -4.63
C GLY A 257 45.48 24.67 -3.74
N SER A 258 45.42 23.41 -3.29
CA SER A 258 45.18 22.95 -1.90
C SER A 258 44.40 23.83 -0.90
N PHE A 259 43.46 23.24 -0.13
CA PHE A 259 43.40 23.46 1.33
C PHE A 259 42.84 22.28 2.13
N LEU A 260 43.45 22.13 3.31
CA LEU A 260 43.48 21.04 4.27
C LEU A 260 42.17 20.80 5.06
N ARG A 261 42.01 19.53 5.43
CA ARG A 261 41.26 18.95 6.58
C ARG A 261 41.70 19.60 7.92
N PRO A 262 40.96 19.49 9.06
CA PRO A 262 40.78 18.19 9.72
C PRO A 262 39.47 17.96 10.51
N ALA A 263 39.31 16.67 10.84
CA ALA A 263 38.24 16.08 11.62
C ALA A 263 38.49 16.18 13.13
N THR A 264 37.41 16.25 13.90
CA THR A 264 37.39 16.00 15.34
C THR A 264 36.28 15.01 15.68
N SER A 265 36.67 13.87 16.24
CA SER A 265 35.80 12.86 16.86
C SER A 265 35.69 13.14 18.36
N VAL A 266 34.50 13.04 18.95
CA VAL A 266 34.32 12.99 20.41
C VAL A 266 33.24 11.98 20.79
N ALA A 267 33.73 10.92 21.47
CA ALA A 267 33.22 10.20 22.65
C ALA A 267 31.82 9.53 22.70
N SER A 268 31.85 8.22 22.97
CA SER A 268 30.87 7.46 23.79
C SER A 268 31.00 7.79 25.29
N PRO A 269 30.05 7.36 26.13
CA PRO A 269 30.38 6.28 27.08
C PRO A 269 29.26 5.27 27.35
N GLU A 270 29.66 4.11 27.89
CA GLU A 270 28.84 2.99 28.38
C GLU A 270 28.38 3.18 29.84
N SER A 271 27.19 2.65 30.12
CA SER A 271 26.71 1.84 31.29
C SER A 271 27.07 2.20 32.74
N PHE A 272 26.04 2.24 33.61
CA PHE A 272 26.09 1.70 34.99
C PHE A 272 24.70 1.25 35.51
N SER A 273 24.74 0.27 36.41
CA SER A 273 23.68 -0.58 36.99
C SER A 273 23.25 -0.13 38.40
N GLY A 274 22.09 -0.62 38.90
CA GLY A 274 21.66 -0.64 40.33
C GLY A 274 20.20 -0.19 40.56
N THR A 275 19.23 -1.10 40.75
CA THR A 275 18.65 -1.61 42.03
C THR A 275 18.18 -0.57 43.04
N GLU A 276 16.87 -0.53 43.35
CA GLU A 276 16.35 -0.74 44.73
C GLU A 276 14.81 -0.84 44.77
N GLU A 277 14.34 -1.80 45.58
CA GLU A 277 12.98 -1.94 46.11
C GLU A 277 12.67 -0.85 47.15
N ALA A 278 11.41 -0.39 47.20
CA ALA A 278 10.61 -0.19 48.41
C ALA A 278 9.19 0.28 48.03
#